data_AF-A0A4Q2YCH6-F1
#
_entry.id   AF-A0A4Q2YCH6-F1
#
_cell.length_a   1.000
_cell.length_b   1.000
_cell.length_c   1.000
_cell.angle_alpha   90.00
_cell.angle_beta   90.00
_cell.angle_gamma   90.00
#
_symmetry.space_group_name_H-M   'P 1'
#
loop_
_entity.id
_entity.type
_entity.pdbx_description
1 polymer ?
#
loop_
_entity_poly.entity_id
_entity_poly.type
_entity_poly.pdbx_seq_one_letter_code
_entity_poly.pdbx_strand_id
1 'polypeptide(L)'
;MGIAAGILLSMAGGAFGKTWTDRYGRAFEAEFVEMEGEQLVLFTTRKDATAGAFQAWAKTHGVTELMVPKDVRPIEALPVLGTGKLDYVTMGEMVT
;
A
#
# COMPACT_ATOMS: atom_id res chain seq x y z
N MET A 1 -13.30 -1.69 9.95
CA MET A 1 -12.47 -0.92 10.92
C MET A 1 -11.09 -0.70 10.30
N GLY A 2 -11.00 -0.04 9.13
CA GLY A 2 -9.81 -0.10 8.25
C GLY A 2 -9.26 1.27 7.83
N ILE A 3 -9.42 2.30 8.68
CA ILE A 3 -8.97 3.67 8.38
C ILE A 3 -7.64 3.99 9.09
N ALA A 4 -7.19 3.13 10.01
CA ALA A 4 -6.02 3.40 10.86
C ALA A 4 -4.70 3.36 10.07
N ALA A 5 -4.49 2.36 9.20
CA ALA A 5 -3.26 2.24 8.43
C ALA A 5 -3.02 3.41 7.44
N GLY A 6 -4.06 3.85 6.73
CA GLY A 6 -3.95 4.96 5.77
C GLY A 6 -3.68 6.33 6.43
N ILE A 7 -4.20 6.55 7.64
CA ILE A 7 -3.99 7.80 8.40
C ILE A 7 -2.58 7.85 9.03
N LEU A 8 -2.08 6.74 9.57
CA LEU A 8 -0.73 6.66 10.15
C LEU A 8 0.37 6.87 9.12
N LEU A 9 0.15 6.37 7.89
CA LEU A 9 1.11 6.52 6.79
C LEU A 9 1.21 7.98 6.32
N SER A 10 0.12 8.75 6.38
CA SER A 10 0.11 10.19 6.09
C SER A 10 0.83 11.06 7.13
N MET A 11 1.04 10.57 8.36
CA MET A 11 1.61 11.36 9.46
C MET A 11 3.15 11.36 9.48
N ALA A 12 3.81 10.51 8.68
CA ALA A 12 5.28 10.42 8.59
C ALA A 12 5.93 11.46 7.66
N GLY A 13 5.21 12.50 7.21
CA GLY A 13 5.78 13.62 6.44
C GLY A 13 6.01 13.35 4.95
N GLY A 14 5.63 12.18 4.44
CA GLY A 14 5.55 11.86 3.01
C GLY A 14 4.10 11.59 2.60
N ALA A 15 3.65 12.09 1.46
CA ALA A 15 2.29 11.91 0.97
C ALA A 15 2.01 10.43 0.66
N PHE A 16 1.37 9.74 1.60
CA PHE A 16 1.20 8.29 1.59
C PHE A 16 -0.26 7.87 1.43
N GLY A 17 -0.98 8.61 0.57
CA GLY A 17 -2.39 8.35 0.35
C GLY A 17 -2.66 7.37 -0.78
N LYS A 18 -1.84 7.37 -1.85
CA LYS A 18 -2.17 6.68 -3.10
C LYS A 18 -0.98 6.27 -3.97
N THR A 19 0.23 6.75 -3.67
CA THR A 19 1.37 6.54 -4.57
C THR A 19 2.69 6.37 -3.84
N TRP A 20 3.56 5.53 -4.37
CA TRP A 20 4.98 5.44 -3.99
C TRP A 20 5.87 5.55 -5.23
N THR A 21 7.16 5.84 -5.05
CA THR A 21 8.09 6.08 -6.16
C THR A 21 9.17 5.02 -6.28
N ASP A 22 9.60 4.74 -7.52
CA ASP A 22 10.84 4.00 -7.74
C ASP A 22 12.09 4.88 -7.63
N ARG A 23 13.26 4.27 -7.82
CA ARG A 23 14.57 4.95 -7.86
C ARG A 23 14.70 6.05 -8.91
N TYR A 24 13.79 6.11 -9.89
CA TYR A 24 13.77 7.10 -10.96
C TYR A 24 12.69 8.17 -10.72
N GLY A 25 11.99 8.14 -9.58
CA GLY A 25 10.94 9.08 -9.23
C GLY A 25 9.59 8.79 -9.89
N ARG A 26 9.40 7.62 -10.52
CA ARG A 26 8.12 7.26 -11.14
C ARG A 26 7.11 6.88 -10.07
N ALA A 27 5.96 7.54 -10.05
CA ALA A 27 4.88 7.26 -9.10
C ALA A 27 4.00 6.08 -9.57
N PHE A 28 3.63 5.22 -8.63
CA PHE A 28 2.77 4.05 -8.86
C PHE A 28 1.66 4.03 -7.84
N GLU A 29 0.47 3.61 -8.26
CA GLU A 29 -0.69 3.50 -7.37
C GLU A 29 -0.46 2.41 -6.31
N ALA A 30 -0.85 2.70 -5.08
CA ALA A 30 -0.64 1.85 -3.92
C ALA A 30 -1.79 2.01 -2.93
N GLU A 31 -2.36 0.88 -2.51
CA GLU A 31 -3.38 0.82 -1.46
C GLU A 31 -3.00 -0.23 -0.41
N PHE A 32 -3.17 0.13 0.86
CA PHE A 32 -2.85 -0.75 1.98
C PHE A 32 -4.12 -1.34 2.57
N VAL A 33 -4.11 -2.65 2.78
CA VAL A 33 -5.16 -3.37 3.49
C VAL A 33 -4.57 -3.94 4.77
N GLU A 34 -5.21 -3.62 5.88
CA GLU A 34 -4.86 -4.13 7.21
C GLU A 34 -5.59 -5.45 7.46
N MET A 35 -4.84 -6.46 7.90
CA MET A 35 -5.38 -7.75 8.33
C MET A 35 -5.41 -7.83 9.85
N GLU A 36 -6.36 -8.61 10.38
CA GLU A 36 -6.30 -9.04 11.77
C GLU A 36 -5.03 -9.85 12.01
N GLY A 37 -4.28 -9.52 13.08
CA GLY A 37 -3.02 -10.19 13.41
C GLY A 37 -1.73 -9.49 12.91
N GLU A 38 -1.78 -8.17 12.67
CA GLU A 38 -0.62 -7.30 12.41
C GLU A 38 0.02 -7.41 11.01
N GLN A 39 -0.68 -7.94 10.01
CA GLN A 39 -0.15 -8.00 8.65
C GLN A 39 -0.75 -6.89 7.77
N LEU A 40 0.13 -6.03 7.24
CA LEU A 40 -0.20 -5.08 6.19
C LEU A 40 0.06 -5.71 4.82
N VAL A 41 -0.95 -5.66 3.95
CA VAL A 41 -0.85 -6.04 2.54
C VAL A 41 -0.87 -4.79 1.67
N LEU A 42 0.05 -4.70 0.72
CA LEU A 42 0.09 -3.63 -0.27
C LEU A 42 -0.40 -4.14 -1.63
N PHE A 43 -1.48 -3.56 -2.14
CA PHE A 43 -1.89 -3.70 -3.53
C PHE A 43 -1.32 -2.56 -4.35
N THR A 44 -0.73 -2.86 -5.52
CA THR A 44 -0.12 -1.84 -6.36
C THR A 44 -0.23 -2.18 -7.84
N THR A 45 -0.33 -1.17 -8.71
CA THR A 45 -0.30 -1.36 -10.17
C THR A 45 1.11 -1.56 -10.73
N ARG A 46 2.12 -1.50 -9.85
CA ARG A 46 3.52 -1.73 -10.21
C ARG A 46 3.83 -3.23 -10.32
N LYS A 47 3.98 -3.71 -11.55
CA LYS A 47 4.20 -5.13 -11.89
C LYS A 47 5.45 -5.77 -11.26
N ASP A 48 6.50 -5.00 -11.01
CA ASP A 48 7.77 -5.46 -10.43
C ASP A 48 7.89 -5.16 -8.92
N ALA A 49 6.79 -4.76 -8.27
CA ALA A 49 6.81 -4.46 -6.85
C ALA A 49 7.09 -5.69 -6.00
N THR A 50 7.98 -5.53 -5.03
CA THR A 50 8.32 -6.56 -4.04
C THR A 50 8.37 -5.93 -2.66
N ALA A 51 8.17 -6.74 -1.61
CA ALA A 51 8.32 -6.28 -0.23
C ALA A 51 9.71 -5.68 0.04
N GLY A 52 10.77 -6.26 -0.52
CA GLY A 52 12.13 -5.73 -0.42
C GLY A 52 12.31 -4.37 -1.09
N ALA A 53 11.72 -4.16 -2.29
CA ALA A 53 11.77 -2.87 -2.97
C ALA A 53 11.01 -1.79 -2.18
N PHE A 54 9.85 -2.13 -1.63
CA PHE A 54 9.09 -1.22 -0.78
C PHE A 54 9.83 -0.92 0.54
N GLN A 55 10.43 -1.92 1.19
CA GLN A 55 11.22 -1.75 2.40
C GLN A 55 12.43 -0.83 2.18
N ALA A 56 13.14 -0.98 1.06
CA ALA A 56 14.26 -0.11 0.71
C ALA A 56 13.79 1.34 0.54
N TRP A 57 12.68 1.55 -0.17
CA TRP A 57 12.07 2.86 -0.31
C TRP A 57 11.62 3.43 1.04
N ALA A 58 10.93 2.64 1.88
CA ALA A 58 10.47 3.02 3.21
C ALA A 58 11.61 3.50 4.13
N LYS A 59 12.76 2.80 4.13
CA LYS A 59 13.96 3.18 4.89
C LYS A 59 14.49 4.56 4.49
N THR A 60 14.46 4.89 3.19
CA THR A 60 14.92 6.19 2.69
C THR A 60 13.94 7.34 2.96
N HIS A 61 12.68 7.03 3.27
CA HIS A 61 11.62 8.00 3.52
C HIS A 61 11.22 8.09 5.01
N GLY A 62 11.99 7.48 5.92
CA GLY A 62 11.76 7.56 7.37
C GLY A 62 10.53 6.81 7.87
N VAL A 63 10.04 5.84 7.10
CA VAL A 63 8.85 5.05 7.43
C VAL A 63 9.23 3.97 8.44
N THR A 64 8.41 3.83 9.48
CA THR A 64 8.66 2.84 10.54
C THR A 64 8.48 1.42 10.00
N GLU A 65 9.28 0.48 10.50
CA GLU A 65 9.23 -0.92 10.02
C GLU A 65 7.88 -1.59 10.28
N LEU A 66 7.12 -1.14 11.28
CA LEU A 66 5.75 -1.58 11.54
C LEU A 66 4.78 -1.23 10.41
N MET A 67 5.06 -0.17 9.65
CA MET A 67 4.24 0.30 8.53
C MET A 67 4.69 -0.30 7.19
N VAL A 68 5.72 -1.16 7.20
CA VAL A 68 6.21 -1.82 5.98
C VAL A 68 5.37 -3.09 5.75
N PRO A 69 4.66 -3.18 4.61
CA PRO A 69 3.89 -4.36 4.25
C PRO A 69 4.84 -5.53 4.02
N LYS A 70 4.50 -6.67 4.62
CA LYS A 70 5.24 -7.93 4.40
C LYS A 70 4.74 -8.67 3.17
N ASP A 71 3.51 -8.38 2.75
CA ASP A 71 2.87 -8.93 1.56
C ASP A 71 2.62 -7.80 0.55
N VAL A 72 3.14 -7.97 -0.66
CA VAL A 72 3.02 -7.00 -1.76
C VAL A 72 2.45 -7.72 -2.96
N ARG A 73 1.31 -7.24 -3.46
CA ARG A 73 0.52 -7.86 -4.52
C ARG A 73 0.38 -6.90 -5.70
N PRO A 74 1.21 -7.06 -6.74
CA PRO A 74 1.00 -6.40 -8.02
C PRO A 74 -0.33 -6.83 -8.65
N ILE A 75 -1.18 -5.88 -9.01
CA ILE A 75 -2.45 -6.11 -9.71
C ILE A 75 -2.58 -5.18 -10.90
N GLU A 76 -3.45 -5.50 -11.86
CA GLU A 76 -3.60 -4.68 -13.06
C GLU A 76 -4.26 -3.33 -12.78
N ALA A 77 -5.24 -3.32 -11.87
CA ALA A 77 -5.94 -2.13 -11.44
C ALA A 77 -6.46 -2.32 -10.00
N LEU A 78 -6.49 -1.23 -9.23
CA LEU A 78 -7.12 -1.24 -7.90
C LEU A 78 -8.64 -1.44 -8.05
N PRO A 79 -9.26 -2.37 -7.30
CA PRO A 79 -10.72 -2.53 -7.29
C PRO A 79 -11.41 -1.24 -6.87
N VAL A 80 -12.42 -0.83 -7.65
CA VAL A 80 -13.23 0.36 -7.38
C VAL A 80 -14.71 0.03 -7.47
N LEU A 81 -15.50 0.70 -6.64
CA LEU A 81 -16.96 0.72 -6.71
C LEU A 81 -17.42 1.49 -7.95
N GLY A 82 -18.67 1.32 -8.38
CA GLY A 82 -19.28 2.10 -9.46
C GLY A 82 -19.29 3.63 -9.25
N THR A 83 -18.94 4.10 -8.04
CA THR A 83 -18.75 5.52 -7.70
C THR A 83 -17.31 6.03 -7.89
N GLY A 84 -16.37 5.15 -8.28
CA GLY A 84 -14.94 5.46 -8.42
C GLY A 84 -14.16 5.45 -7.09
N LYS A 85 -14.79 5.09 -5.98
CA LYS A 85 -14.12 4.87 -4.68
C LYS A 85 -13.50 3.48 -4.63
N LEU A 86 -12.42 3.32 -3.88
CA LEU A 86 -11.78 2.02 -3.67
C LEU A 86 -12.73 1.01 -3.02
N ASP A 87 -12.68 -0.23 -3.51
CA ASP A 87 -13.47 -1.35 -2.99
C ASP A 87 -12.64 -2.18 -2.00
N TYR A 88 -12.67 -1.76 -0.74
CA TYR A 88 -11.98 -2.43 0.37
C TYR A 88 -12.56 -3.81 0.70
N VAL A 89 -13.80 -4.11 0.32
CA VAL A 89 -14.39 -5.43 0.55
C VAL A 89 -13.72 -6.43 -0.38
N THR A 90 -13.75 -6.14 -1.68
CA THR A 90 -13.07 -6.96 -2.69
C THR A 90 -11.58 -7.11 -2.40
N MET A 91 -10.88 -6.02 -2.03
CA MET A 91 -9.46 -6.11 -1.67
C MET A 91 -9.23 -6.96 -0.41
N GLY A 92 -10.12 -6.90 0.59
CA GLY A 92 -10.06 -7.76 1.77
C GLY A 92 -10.27 -9.24 1.44
N GLU A 93 -11.20 -9.55 0.54
CA GLU A 93 -11.43 -10.92 0.05
C GLU A 93 -10.22 -11.47 -0.71
N MET A 94 -9.54 -10.62 -1.49
CA MET A 94 -8.32 -11.01 -2.22
C MET A 94 -7.20 -11.47 -1.29
N VAL A 95 -7.18 -11.01 -0.03
CA VAL A 95 -6.10 -11.31 0.93
C VAL A 95 -6.17 -12.73 1.49
N THR A 96 -7.36 -13.32 1.50
CA THR A 96 -7.66 -14.66 2.07
C THR A 96 -7.11 -15.78 1.19
#